data_AF-A0A7R9PZM1-F1
#
_entry.id   AF-A0A7R9PZM1-F1
#
_cell.length_a   1.000
_cell.length_b   1.000
_cell.length_c   1.000
_cell.angle_alpha   90.00
_cell.angle_beta   90.00
_cell.angle_gamma   90.00
#
_symmetry.space_group_name_H-M   'P 1'
#
loop_
_entity.id
_entity.type
_entity.pdbx_description
1 polymer ?
#
loop_
_entity_poly.entity_id
_entity_poly.type
_entity_poly.pdbx_seq_one_letter_code
_entity_poly.pdbx_strand_id
1 'polypeptide(L)'
;MVKMCSKINGFNELCEDDKIALLKTACPQLMILLSVILFDFEGQFWTIPIDEEKATILPMSVLKTWSEIVVEIQKKFIGLIFNFNELEINRFKELFNSVAVVRNPTVRSIAYETVNVREALELLLNGANVMFSRMVKMSLKISGFTDLCEDDKIVLLKAACPQLTILQSIIIFNFNGEFWTIPIIY
;
A
#
# COMPACT_ATOMS: atom_id res chain seq x y z
N MET A 1 10.66 -9.98 -12.52
CA MET A 1 11.43 -9.32 -11.45
C MET A 1 12.48 -10.23 -10.81
N VAL A 2 12.11 -11.37 -10.21
CA VAL A 2 13.08 -12.34 -9.61
C VAL A 2 14.18 -12.77 -10.61
N LYS A 3 13.79 -13.13 -11.84
CA LYS A 3 14.72 -13.46 -12.94
C LYS A 3 15.65 -12.30 -13.37
N MET A 4 15.30 -11.05 -13.07
CA MET A 4 16.14 -9.88 -13.35
C MET A 4 17.14 -9.68 -12.21
N CYS A 5 16.68 -9.78 -10.95
CA CYS A 5 17.54 -9.69 -9.77
C CYS A 5 18.62 -10.77 -9.79
N SER A 6 18.31 -11.99 -10.23
CA SER A 6 19.31 -13.07 -10.38
C SER A 6 20.40 -12.80 -11.42
N LYS A 7 20.28 -11.75 -12.25
CA LYS A 7 21.31 -11.30 -13.20
C LYS A 7 22.22 -10.21 -12.60
N ILE A 8 21.94 -9.73 -11.39
CA ILE A 8 22.72 -8.67 -10.73
C ILE A 8 23.76 -9.34 -9.82
N ASN A 9 25.05 -9.13 -10.10
CA ASN A 9 26.13 -9.77 -9.33
C ASN A 9 26.04 -9.50 -7.83
N GLY A 10 25.84 -8.24 -7.44
CA GLY A 10 25.69 -7.87 -6.02
C GLY A 10 24.45 -8.49 -5.35
N PHE A 11 23.42 -8.88 -6.10
CA PHE A 11 22.27 -9.62 -5.55
C PHE A 11 22.62 -11.09 -5.32
N ASN A 12 23.42 -11.69 -6.22
CA ASN A 12 23.82 -13.09 -6.11
C ASN A 12 24.82 -13.33 -4.97
N GLU A 13 25.57 -12.30 -4.58
CA GLU A 13 26.51 -12.31 -3.45
C GLU A 13 25.82 -12.26 -2.07
N LEU A 14 24.54 -11.91 -2.01
CA LEU A 14 23.76 -11.92 -0.77
C LEU A 14 23.45 -13.34 -0.29
N CYS A 15 23.23 -13.50 1.02
CA CYS A 15 22.65 -14.74 1.53
C CYS A 15 21.17 -14.88 1.14
N GLU A 16 20.61 -16.09 1.21
CA GLU A 16 19.21 -16.32 0.77
C GLU A 16 18.19 -15.53 1.58
N ASP A 17 18.41 -15.34 2.89
CA ASP A 17 17.52 -14.54 3.73
C ASP A 17 17.54 -13.06 3.32
N ASP A 18 18.70 -12.51 2.99
CA ASP A 18 18.86 -11.14 2.50
C ASP A 18 18.25 -10.97 1.11
N LYS A 19 18.40 -11.96 0.21
CA LYS A 19 17.73 -11.96 -1.10
C LYS A 19 16.22 -11.91 -0.95
N ILE A 20 15.67 -12.73 -0.06
CA ILE A 20 14.22 -12.77 0.21
C ILE A 20 13.75 -11.45 0.83
N ALA A 21 14.48 -10.92 1.81
CA ALA A 21 14.16 -9.64 2.45
C ALA A 21 14.18 -8.48 1.43
N LEU A 22 15.21 -8.42 0.59
CA LEU A 22 15.34 -7.41 -0.46
C LEU A 22 14.22 -7.54 -1.51
N LEU A 23 13.88 -8.76 -1.93
CA LEU A 23 12.77 -8.97 -2.87
C LEU A 23 11.43 -8.57 -2.26
N LYS A 24 11.15 -8.94 -1.00
CA LYS A 24 9.89 -8.56 -0.30
C LYS A 24 9.72 -7.05 -0.20
N THR A 25 10.81 -6.32 0.00
CA THR A 25 10.78 -4.85 0.14
C THR A 25 10.77 -4.14 -1.21
N ALA A 26 11.60 -4.56 -2.16
CA ALA A 26 11.78 -3.90 -3.45
C ALA A 26 10.69 -4.26 -4.47
N CYS A 27 10.12 -5.47 -4.42
CA CYS A 27 9.19 -5.90 -5.47
C CYS A 27 7.94 -5.00 -5.58
N PRO A 28 7.23 -4.65 -4.50
CA PRO A 28 6.10 -3.74 -4.59
C PRO A 28 6.49 -2.36 -5.13
N GLN A 29 7.65 -1.83 -4.70
CA GLN A 29 8.15 -0.52 -5.17
C GLN A 29 8.44 -0.54 -6.67
N LEU A 30 9.08 -1.60 -7.16
CA LEU A 30 9.34 -1.81 -8.58
C LEU A 30 8.05 -2.04 -9.37
N MET A 31 7.04 -2.72 -8.81
CA MET A 31 5.74 -2.88 -9.47
C MET A 31 5.03 -1.54 -9.64
N ILE A 32 5.10 -0.65 -8.65
CA ILE A 32 4.54 0.71 -8.75
C ILE A 32 5.29 1.52 -9.82
N LEU A 33 6.63 1.49 -9.81
CA LEU A 33 7.43 2.17 -10.82
C LEU A 33 7.12 1.66 -12.24
N LEU A 34 7.02 0.34 -12.41
CA LEU A 34 6.62 -0.28 -13.68
C LEU A 34 5.21 0.13 -14.09
N SER A 35 4.26 0.20 -13.15
CA SER A 35 2.91 0.67 -13.41
C SER A 35 2.89 2.10 -13.94
N VAL A 36 3.71 3.00 -13.39
CA VAL A 36 3.84 4.38 -13.89
C VAL A 36 4.45 4.42 -15.28
N ILE A 37 5.50 3.63 -15.54
CA ILE A 37 6.19 3.59 -16.84
C ILE A 37 5.28 3.02 -17.94
N LEU A 38 4.45 2.02 -17.61
CA LEU A 38 3.58 1.33 -18.55
C LEU A 38 2.21 1.99 -18.72
N PHE A 39 1.94 3.08 -18.01
CA PHE A 39 0.68 3.81 -18.11
C PHE A 39 0.74 4.86 -19.21
N ASP A 40 -0.19 4.77 -20.15
CA ASP A 40 -0.45 5.81 -21.13
C ASP A 40 -1.38 6.87 -20.51
N PHE A 41 -0.85 8.07 -20.25
CA PHE A 41 -1.60 9.18 -19.68
C PHE A 41 -2.60 9.81 -20.65
N GLU A 42 -2.34 9.76 -21.96
CA GLU A 42 -3.27 10.29 -22.97
C GLU A 42 -4.43 9.31 -23.17
N GLY A 43 -4.09 8.02 -23.30
CA GLY A 43 -5.05 6.94 -23.48
C GLY A 43 -5.77 6.49 -22.20
N GLN A 44 -5.24 6.82 -21.02
CA GLN A 44 -5.74 6.41 -19.71
C GLN A 44 -5.82 4.87 -19.55
N PHE A 45 -4.76 4.15 -19.93
CA PHE A 45 -4.67 2.69 -19.80
C PHE A 45 -3.24 2.22 -19.50
N TRP A 46 -3.12 1.06 -18.85
CA TRP A 46 -1.85 0.34 -18.77
C TRP A 46 -1.71 -0.62 -19.95
N THR A 47 -0.51 -0.68 -20.52
CA THR A 47 -0.12 -1.77 -21.42
C THR A 47 0.64 -2.82 -20.62
N ILE A 48 0.02 -3.96 -20.36
CA ILE A 48 0.60 -5.04 -19.56
C ILE A 48 1.19 -6.09 -20.50
N PRO A 49 2.52 -6.20 -20.61
CA PRO A 49 3.14 -7.25 -21.40
C PRO A 49 2.89 -8.61 -20.72
N ILE A 50 2.32 -9.56 -21.47
CA ILE A 50 2.11 -10.95 -21.02
C ILE A 50 3.34 -11.79 -21.39
N ASP A 51 3.82 -11.64 -22.63
CA ASP A 51 5.02 -12.28 -23.17
C ASP A 51 5.67 -11.39 -24.24
N GLU A 52 6.65 -11.91 -24.97
CA GLU A 52 7.41 -11.15 -25.98
C GLU A 52 6.54 -10.68 -27.17
N GLU A 53 5.38 -11.29 -27.40
CA GLU A 53 4.51 -11.02 -28.55
C GLU A 53 3.13 -10.48 -28.14
N LYS A 54 2.73 -10.61 -26.88
CA LYS A 54 1.38 -10.29 -26.40
C LYS A 54 1.38 -9.27 -25.28
N ALA A 55 0.48 -8.29 -25.39
CA ALA A 55 0.15 -7.36 -24.32
C ALA A 55 -1.37 -7.30 -24.12
N THR A 56 -1.78 -7.05 -22.88
CA THR A 56 -3.17 -6.71 -22.52
C THR A 56 -3.27 -5.22 -22.25
N ILE A 57 -4.32 -4.60 -22.78
CA ILE A 57 -4.69 -3.23 -22.44
C ILE A 57 -5.62 -3.26 -21.24
N LEU A 58 -5.21 -2.63 -20.15
CA LEU A 58 -6.01 -2.50 -18.94
C LEU A 58 -6.42 -1.04 -18.77
N PRO A 59 -7.70 -0.68 -19.01
CA PRO A 59 -8.13 0.70 -18.89
C PRO A 59 -8.14 1.18 -17.44
N MET A 60 -7.86 2.47 -17.20
CA MET A 60 -7.90 3.08 -15.87
C MET A 60 -9.27 2.95 -15.20
N SER A 61 -10.34 2.84 -16.00
CA SER A 61 -11.70 2.60 -15.53
C SER A 61 -11.85 1.31 -14.69
N VAL A 62 -10.94 0.34 -14.81
CA VAL A 62 -10.92 -0.84 -13.93
C VAL A 62 -10.75 -0.46 -12.45
N LEU A 63 -10.12 0.69 -12.16
CA LEU A 63 -10.02 1.16 -10.78
C LEU A 63 -11.38 1.62 -10.24
N LYS A 64 -12.35 1.97 -11.08
CA LYS A 64 -13.72 2.31 -10.64
C LYS A 64 -14.46 1.10 -10.09
N THR A 65 -14.12 -0.11 -10.55
CA THR A 65 -14.65 -1.37 -10.00
C THR A 65 -13.81 -1.88 -8.82
N TRP A 66 -12.79 -1.14 -8.38
CA TRP A 66 -11.94 -1.55 -7.25
C TRP A 66 -12.74 -1.76 -5.96
N SER A 67 -13.74 -0.92 -5.70
CA SER A 67 -14.64 -1.09 -4.56
C SER A 67 -15.37 -2.44 -4.60
N GLU A 68 -15.85 -2.85 -5.77
CA GLU A 68 -16.51 -4.14 -5.99
C GLU A 68 -15.53 -5.31 -5.81
N ILE A 69 -14.31 -5.19 -6.36
CA ILE A 69 -13.24 -6.17 -6.20
C ILE A 69 -12.87 -6.33 -4.72
N VAL A 70 -12.72 -5.23 -3.99
CA VAL A 70 -12.43 -5.24 -2.55
C VAL A 70 -13.55 -5.91 -1.78
N VAL A 71 -14.81 -5.62 -2.09
CA VAL A 71 -15.97 -6.28 -1.46
C VAL A 71 -15.96 -7.78 -1.72
N GLU A 72 -15.68 -8.23 -2.95
CA GLU A 72 -15.58 -9.65 -3.28
C GLU A 72 -14.42 -10.36 -2.55
N ILE A 73 -13.26 -9.72 -2.44
CA ILE A 73 -12.13 -10.22 -1.64
C ILE A 73 -12.53 -10.30 -0.17
N GLN A 74 -13.19 -9.27 0.36
CA GLN A 74 -13.66 -9.24 1.75
C GLN A 74 -14.65 -10.36 2.04
N LYS A 75 -15.62 -10.63 1.16
CA LYS A 75 -16.56 -11.75 1.32
C LYS A 75 -15.83 -13.08 1.40
N LYS A 76 -14.88 -13.31 0.49
CA LYS A 76 -14.04 -14.52 0.50
C LYS A 76 -13.23 -14.62 1.78
N PHE A 77 -12.65 -13.51 2.24
CA PHE A 77 -11.86 -13.46 3.46
C PHE A 77 -12.70 -13.71 4.71
N ILE A 78 -13.90 -13.12 4.82
CA ILE A 78 -14.84 -13.39 5.91
C ILE A 78 -15.23 -14.87 5.95
N GLY A 79 -15.44 -15.49 4.79
CA GLY A 79 -15.65 -16.94 4.69
C GLY A 79 -14.51 -17.76 5.31
N LEU A 80 -13.26 -17.32 5.17
CA LEU A 80 -12.09 -17.97 5.76
C LEU A 80 -12.00 -17.79 7.27
N ILE A 81 -12.44 -16.64 7.81
CA ILE A 81 -12.41 -16.35 9.25
C ILE A 81 -13.20 -17.41 10.05
N PHE A 82 -14.27 -17.98 9.49
CA PHE A 82 -15.06 -19.02 10.16
C PHE A 82 -14.28 -20.31 10.43
N ASN A 83 -13.14 -20.53 9.77
CA ASN A 83 -12.27 -21.68 9.98
C ASN A 83 -11.08 -21.38 10.90
N PHE A 84 -11.00 -20.19 11.47
CA PHE A 84 -9.88 -19.82 12.34
C PHE A 84 -9.96 -20.57 13.67
N ASN A 85 -8.81 -21.02 14.14
CA ASN A 85 -8.65 -21.48 15.51
C ASN A 85 -8.58 -20.29 16.49
N GLU A 86 -8.59 -20.58 17.79
CA GLU A 86 -8.60 -19.55 18.83
C GLU A 86 -7.40 -18.59 18.78
N LEU A 87 -6.21 -19.10 18.47
CA LEU A 87 -5.00 -18.28 18.33
C LEU A 87 -5.13 -17.31 17.15
N GLU A 88 -5.60 -17.79 16.00
CA GLU A 88 -5.81 -16.98 14.80
C GLU A 88 -6.87 -15.90 15.04
N ILE A 89 -7.96 -16.22 15.73
CA ILE A 89 -8.99 -15.24 16.14
C ILE A 89 -8.39 -14.16 17.04
N ASN A 90 -7.56 -14.54 18.02
CA ASN A 90 -6.92 -13.59 18.92
C ASN A 90 -5.95 -12.66 18.19
N ARG A 91 -5.15 -13.19 17.26
CA ARG A 91 -4.28 -12.39 16.38
C ARG A 91 -5.07 -11.47 15.46
N PHE A 92 -6.19 -11.94 14.92
CA PHE A 92 -7.07 -11.10 14.10
C PHE A 92 -7.66 -9.94 14.91
N LYS A 93 -8.16 -10.19 16.13
CA LYS A 93 -8.67 -9.14 17.03
C LYS A 93 -7.62 -8.09 17.36
N GLU A 94 -6.39 -8.53 17.65
CA GLU A 94 -5.25 -7.66 17.89
C GLU A 94 -4.99 -6.73 16.68
N LEU A 95 -4.88 -7.31 15.48
CA LEU A 95 -4.71 -6.54 14.24
C LEU A 95 -5.88 -5.57 14.02
N PHE A 96 -7.11 -6.03 14.17
CA PHE A 96 -8.31 -5.20 14.00
C PHE A 96 -8.32 -3.99 14.93
N ASN A 97 -7.98 -4.20 16.21
CA ASN A 97 -7.91 -3.15 17.21
C ASN A 97 -6.75 -2.16 16.94
N SER A 98 -5.63 -2.65 16.43
CA SER A 98 -4.49 -1.80 16.07
C SER A 98 -4.85 -0.82 14.93
N VAL A 99 -5.60 -1.29 13.93
CA VAL A 99 -5.97 -0.54 12.72
C VAL A 99 -6.88 0.66 13.00
N ALA A 100 -7.61 0.65 14.12
CA ALA A 100 -8.45 1.78 14.52
C ALA A 100 -7.67 3.11 14.63
N VAL A 101 -6.37 3.07 14.89
CA VAL A 101 -5.51 4.27 14.96
C VAL A 101 -5.30 4.92 13.59
N VAL A 102 -5.34 4.12 12.52
CA VAL A 102 -5.26 4.62 11.13
C VAL A 102 -6.61 5.19 10.70
N ARG A 103 -7.70 4.53 11.11
CA ARG A 103 -9.10 4.95 10.90
C ARG A 103 -9.52 6.05 11.88
N ASN A 104 -8.93 7.24 11.76
CA ASN A 104 -9.40 8.39 12.53
C ASN A 104 -9.92 9.48 11.57
N PRO A 105 -11.22 9.82 11.60
CA PRO A 105 -11.78 10.87 10.76
C PRO A 105 -11.25 12.20 11.28
N THR A 106 -10.45 12.89 10.47
CA THR A 106 -10.21 14.32 10.70
C THR A 106 -11.56 15.02 10.60
N VAL A 107 -11.97 15.66 11.71
CA VAL A 107 -13.34 16.06 12.05
C VAL A 107 -13.88 17.23 11.19
N ARG A 108 -13.10 17.74 10.22
CA ARG A 108 -13.54 18.72 9.23
C ARG A 108 -12.91 18.42 7.88
N SER A 109 -13.73 17.98 6.92
CA SER A 109 -13.37 17.94 5.51
C SER A 109 -13.60 19.32 4.90
N ILE A 110 -12.54 20.00 4.48
CA ILE A 110 -12.64 21.21 3.67
C ILE A 110 -12.36 20.77 2.23
N ALA A 111 -13.28 21.05 1.31
CA ALA A 111 -13.03 20.86 -0.11
C ALA A 111 -11.92 21.82 -0.54
N TYR A 112 -10.83 21.28 -1.07
CA TYR A 112 -9.68 22.05 -1.49
C TYR A 112 -9.36 21.68 -2.95
N GLU A 113 -9.62 22.61 -3.86
CA GLU A 113 -9.22 22.53 -5.25
C GLU A 113 -7.91 23.31 -5.40
N THR A 114 -6.82 22.59 -5.70
CA THR A 114 -5.53 23.23 -5.97
C THR A 114 -5.27 23.30 -7.45
N VAL A 115 -4.90 24.49 -7.93
CA VAL A 115 -4.42 24.70 -9.30
C VAL A 115 -2.87 24.70 -9.32
N ASN A 116 -2.23 24.65 -8.15
CA ASN A 116 -0.79 24.78 -7.97
C ASN A 116 -0.17 23.45 -7.54
N VAL A 117 0.65 22.88 -8.42
CA VAL A 117 1.35 21.60 -8.19
C VAL A 117 2.19 21.62 -6.91
N ARG A 118 2.79 22.76 -6.54
CA ARG A 118 3.59 22.86 -5.31
C ARG A 118 2.73 22.72 -4.06
N GLU A 119 1.60 23.42 -4.01
CA GLU A 119 0.66 23.35 -2.88
C GLU A 119 0.06 21.94 -2.77
N ALA A 120 -0.28 21.33 -3.92
CA ALA A 120 -0.72 19.93 -3.97
C ALA A 120 0.33 18.98 -3.37
N LEU A 121 1.60 19.17 -3.73
CA LEU A 121 2.71 18.36 -3.23
C LEU A 121 2.89 18.51 -1.72
N GLU A 122 2.86 19.74 -1.21
CA GLU A 122 2.99 20.01 0.23
C GLU A 122 1.86 19.37 1.04
N LEU A 123 0.63 19.44 0.55
CA LEU A 123 -0.53 18.79 1.18
C LEU A 123 -0.41 17.26 1.18
N LEU A 124 0.03 16.68 0.06
CA LEU A 124 0.25 15.23 -0.04
C LEU A 124 1.35 14.76 0.91
N LEU A 125 2.46 15.50 1.01
CA LEU A 125 3.55 15.19 1.94
C LEU A 125 3.11 15.29 3.41
N ASN A 126 2.35 16.32 3.75
CA ASN A 126 1.80 16.47 5.10
C ASN A 126 0.83 15.33 5.43
N GLY A 127 -0.07 14.99 4.51
CA GLY A 127 -0.97 13.85 4.65
C GLY A 127 -0.22 12.52 4.83
N ALA A 128 0.84 12.30 4.03
CA ALA A 128 1.69 11.11 4.14
C ALA A 128 2.39 11.04 5.51
N ASN A 129 2.91 12.16 6.03
CA ASN A 129 3.54 12.21 7.35
C ASN A 129 2.56 11.87 8.49
N VAL A 130 1.32 12.37 8.40
CA VAL A 130 0.25 12.02 9.36
C VAL A 130 -0.05 10.53 9.28
N MET A 131 -0.15 9.97 8.08
CA MET A 131 -0.41 8.55 7.87
C MET A 131 0.74 7.68 8.39
N PHE A 132 2.00 8.04 8.11
CA PHE A 132 3.18 7.35 8.65
C PHE A 132 3.16 7.35 10.17
N SER A 133 2.88 8.50 10.79
CA SER A 133 2.79 8.59 12.25
C SER A 133 1.69 7.70 12.83
N ARG A 134 0.53 7.60 12.15
CA ARG A 134 -0.56 6.69 12.53
C ARG A 134 -0.17 5.22 12.35
N MET A 135 0.56 4.88 11.28
CA MET A 135 1.06 3.53 11.03
C MET A 135 2.08 3.10 12.08
N VAL A 136 3.00 3.98 12.49
CA VAL A 136 3.92 3.70 13.60
C VAL A 136 3.14 3.41 14.89
N LYS A 137 2.16 4.26 15.23
CA LYS A 137 1.30 4.04 16.40
C LYS A 137 0.46 2.75 16.32
N MET A 138 0.03 2.36 15.11
CA MET A 138 -0.64 1.08 14.87
C MET A 138 0.32 -0.08 15.12
N SER A 139 1.53 -0.04 14.55
CA SER A 139 2.53 -1.10 14.71
C SER A 139 2.91 -1.31 16.18
N LEU A 140 3.02 -0.23 16.97
CA LEU A 140 3.28 -0.31 18.41
C LEU A 140 2.14 -0.96 19.23
N LYS A 141 0.97 -1.22 18.64
CA LYS A 141 -0.12 -1.98 19.27
C LYS A 141 -0.10 -3.47 18.93
N ILE A 142 0.83 -3.92 18.10
CA ILE A 142 0.97 -5.31 17.68
C ILE A 142 2.13 -5.92 18.46
N SER A 143 1.84 -6.89 19.33
CA SER A 143 2.82 -7.58 20.17
C SER A 143 3.99 -8.14 19.38
N GLY A 144 3.71 -8.81 18.25
CA GLY A 144 4.76 -9.34 17.37
C GLY A 144 5.69 -8.28 16.79
N PHE A 145 5.28 -7.00 16.75
CA PHE A 145 6.15 -5.89 16.34
C PHE A 145 6.88 -5.28 17.55
N THR A 146 6.23 -5.19 18.72
CA THR A 146 6.85 -4.63 19.92
C THR A 146 8.00 -5.48 20.44
N ASP A 147 7.93 -6.80 20.21
CA ASP A 147 8.92 -7.78 20.65
C ASP A 147 10.20 -7.77 19.79
N LEU A 148 10.20 -7.08 18.65
CA LEU A 148 11.36 -6.93 17.78
C LEU A 148 12.42 -6.01 18.39
N CYS A 149 13.67 -6.16 17.93
CA CYS A 149 14.70 -5.17 18.22
C CYS A 149 14.43 -3.85 17.47
N GLU A 150 15.01 -2.74 17.93
CA GLU A 150 14.75 -1.42 17.35
C GLU A 150 15.19 -1.32 15.87
N ASP A 151 16.29 -1.97 15.50
CA ASP A 151 16.76 -1.98 14.12
C ASP A 151 15.75 -2.67 13.18
N ASP A 152 15.20 -3.81 13.60
CA ASP A 152 14.17 -4.53 12.83
C ASP A 152 12.87 -3.73 12.72
N LYS A 153 12.46 -3.05 13.81
CA LYS A 153 11.31 -2.14 13.79
C LYS A 153 11.50 -1.03 12.76
N ILE A 154 12.68 -0.41 12.74
CA ILE A 154 13.00 0.68 11.81
C ILE A 154 13.00 0.18 10.36
N VAL A 155 13.63 -0.97 10.10
CA VAL A 155 13.70 -1.56 8.75
C VAL A 155 12.31 -1.91 8.24
N LEU A 156 11.48 -2.56 9.06
CA LEU A 156 10.11 -2.91 8.70
C LEU A 156 9.25 -1.68 8.43
N LEU A 157 9.33 -0.65 9.28
CA LEU A 157 8.56 0.59 9.08
C LEU A 157 9.01 1.33 7.80
N LYS A 158 10.31 1.42 7.54
CA LYS A 158 10.83 2.06 6.31
C LYS A 158 10.35 1.35 5.05
N ALA A 159 10.25 0.02 5.07
CA ALA A 159 9.76 -0.75 3.94
C ALA A 159 8.22 -0.69 3.79
N ALA A 160 7.48 -0.83 4.89
CA ALA A 160 6.03 -1.02 4.87
C ALA A 160 5.23 0.29 4.77
N CYS A 161 5.67 1.38 5.41
CA CYS A 161 4.90 2.63 5.47
C CYS A 161 4.57 3.22 4.09
N PRO A 162 5.50 3.29 3.11
CA PRO A 162 5.16 3.75 1.75
C PRO A 162 4.09 2.86 1.08
N GLN A 163 4.21 1.54 1.20
CA GLN A 163 3.30 0.58 0.59
C GLN A 163 1.89 0.67 1.21
N LEU A 164 1.82 0.73 2.54
CA LEU A 164 0.57 0.90 3.27
C LEU A 164 -0.07 2.26 2.97
N THR A 165 0.71 3.30 2.68
CA THR A 165 0.18 4.63 2.33
C THR A 165 -0.46 4.64 0.97
N ILE A 166 0.11 3.92 0.00
CA ILE A 166 -0.52 3.72 -1.32
C ILE A 166 -1.79 2.89 -1.19
N LEU A 167 -1.78 1.80 -0.42
CA LEU A 167 -2.99 1.01 -0.18
C LEU A 167 -4.08 1.86 0.48
N GLN A 168 -3.72 2.68 1.46
CA GLN A 168 -4.65 3.61 2.10
C GLN A 168 -5.15 4.66 1.11
N SER A 169 -4.30 5.22 0.24
CA SER A 169 -4.70 6.23 -0.75
C SER A 169 -5.75 5.70 -1.71
N ILE A 170 -5.64 4.43 -2.12
CA ILE A 170 -6.64 3.75 -2.96
C ILE A 170 -7.96 3.56 -2.19
N ILE A 171 -7.90 3.20 -0.91
CA ILE A 171 -9.10 2.99 -0.07
C ILE A 171 -9.87 4.30 0.15
N ILE A 172 -9.18 5.43 0.30
CA ILE A 172 -9.79 6.75 0.58
C ILE A 172 -10.09 7.57 -0.67
N PHE A 173 -9.72 7.09 -1.86
CA PHE A 173 -10.01 7.77 -3.11
C PHE A 173 -11.47 7.58 -3.51
N ASN A 174 -12.14 8.69 -3.78
CA ASN A 174 -13.48 8.67 -4.33
C ASN A 174 -13.39 8.57 -5.85
N PHE A 175 -13.62 7.38 -6.40
CA PHE A 175 -13.58 7.14 -7.85
C PHE A 175 -14.68 7.86 -8.65
N ASN A 176 -15.80 8.20 -8.02
CA ASN A 176 -16.91 8.87 -8.70
C ASN A 176 -16.69 10.39 -8.78
N GLY A 177 -16.15 10.97 -7.71
CA GLY A 177 -15.83 12.40 -7.64
C GLY A 177 -14.40 12.74 -8.02
N GLU A 178 -13.55 11.73 -8.24
CA GLU A 178 -12.13 11.84 -8.60
C GLU A 178 -11.29 12.68 -7.61
N PHE A 179 -11.51 12.47 -6.30
CA PHE A 179 -10.79 13.19 -5.24
C PHE A 179 -10.32 12.29 -4.10
N TRP A 180 -9.24 12.68 -3.42
CA TRP A 180 -8.78 12.08 -2.17
C TRP A 180 -9.31 12.82 -0.96
N THR A 181 -9.63 12.08 0.11
CA THR A 181 -9.85 12.65 1.44
C THR A 181 -8.59 12.54 2.27
N ILE A 182 -7.77 13.60 2.30
CA ILE A 182 -6.46 13.58 2.97
C ILE A 182 -6.61 14.02 4.44
N PRO A 183 -6.06 13.27 5.42
CA PRO A 183 -6.03 13.72 6.80
C PRO A 183 -4.92 14.78 6.99
N ILE A 184 -5.31 16.02 7.22
CA ILE A 184 -4.39 17.13 7.50
C ILE A 184 -4.52 17.51 8.98
N ILE A 185 -3.39 17.72 9.65
CA ILE A 185 -3.35 18.36 10.96
C ILE A 185 -3.04 19.85 10.69
N TYR A 186 -3.99 20.73 11.01
CA TYR A 186 -3.76 22.17 11.07
C TYR A 186 -3.06 22.54 12.39
#